data_AF-A0A1H9Y315-F1
#
_entry.id   AF-A0A1H9Y315-F1
#
_cell.length_a   1.000
_cell.length_b   1.000
_cell.length_c   1.000
_cell.angle_alpha   90.00
_cell.angle_beta   90.00
_cell.angle_gamma   90.00
#
_symmetry.space_group_name_H-M   'P 1'
#
loop_
_entity.id
_entity.type
_entity.pdbx_description
1 polymer ?
#
loop_
_entity_poly.entity_id
_entity_poly.type
_entity_poly.pdbx_seq_one_letter_code
_entity_poly.pdbx_strand_id
1 'polypeptide(L)'
;MKLEQLETLLSAVPSISVDHNLIGKLREGWEVRLENFPKEIQFDYPNRTLPVTLTGSDCSLNCAHCGGHYLKGMKPLTELKNLEDYSSCLISGGCSRDGKVPILGFAQEIGNLKGGKAINLHSGLVDEEGAKKIASVADVVSFDFIYNDDVIKKVYKLNKGKEDYVDSYLSLRKHLKVVPHICIGLYKGEIFWEYQALEKLKELGVDALSFIVFVPTKGTEFAEEKPPSPLEVIDVIVRARILFPKTPIYLGCMRPKGSYRNILDPLAVLAGVNKLVIPAPKGREMAEKLGLSIKRGSECCGLD
;
A
#
# COMPACT_ATOMS: atom_id res chain seq x y z
N MET A 1 -4.74 22.55 14.95
CA MET A 1 -6.10 22.88 14.46
C MET A 1 -7.03 23.01 15.66
N LYS A 2 -7.93 24.00 15.73
CA LYS A 2 -8.86 24.11 16.88
C LYS A 2 -9.81 22.91 16.93
N LEU A 3 -10.17 22.47 18.13
CA LEU A 3 -11.02 21.27 18.33
C LEU A 3 -12.39 21.42 17.65
N GLU A 4 -13.05 22.56 17.81
CA GLU A 4 -14.34 22.89 17.17
C GLU A 4 -14.29 22.76 15.63
N GLN A 5 -13.16 23.17 15.02
CA GLN A 5 -12.95 23.04 13.58
C GLN A 5 -12.84 21.58 13.17
N LEU A 6 -12.12 20.76 13.95
CA LEU A 6 -12.00 19.32 13.72
C LEU A 6 -13.36 18.62 13.86
N GLU A 7 -14.12 18.94 14.90
CA GLU A 7 -15.47 18.37 15.11
C GLU A 7 -16.42 18.72 13.96
N THR A 8 -16.35 19.96 13.46
CA THR A 8 -17.11 20.39 12.27
C THR A 8 -16.71 19.61 11.00
N LEU A 9 -15.43 19.28 10.85
CA LEU A 9 -14.96 18.46 9.73
C LEU A 9 -15.43 17.00 9.87
N LEU A 10 -15.38 16.45 11.08
CA LEU A 10 -15.81 15.09 11.39
C LEU A 10 -17.32 14.93 11.21
N SER A 11 -18.13 15.94 11.55
CA SER A 11 -19.58 15.90 11.31
C SER A 11 -19.96 15.84 9.84
N ALA A 12 -19.03 16.15 8.93
CA ALA A 12 -19.22 15.99 7.49
C ALA A 12 -18.89 14.58 6.97
N VAL A 13 -18.33 13.70 7.81
CA VAL A 13 -18.09 12.29 7.48
C VAL A 13 -19.38 11.49 7.75
N PRO A 14 -19.93 10.76 6.77
CA PRO A 14 -21.24 10.12 6.92
C PRO A 14 -21.28 9.08 8.05
N SER A 15 -22.32 9.17 8.89
CA SER A 15 -22.80 8.10 9.77
C SER A 15 -21.73 7.44 10.65
N ILE A 16 -20.81 8.25 11.20
CA ILE A 16 -19.76 7.76 12.09
C ILE A 16 -19.59 8.63 13.34
N SER A 17 -19.41 7.97 14.49
CA SER A 17 -19.06 8.63 15.75
C SER A 17 -17.60 8.31 16.05
N VAL A 18 -16.77 9.35 16.11
CA VAL A 18 -15.35 9.24 16.45
C VAL A 18 -15.18 9.55 17.93
N ASP A 19 -14.56 8.65 18.68
CA ASP A 19 -14.34 8.88 20.12
C ASP A 19 -13.30 9.99 20.38
N HIS A 20 -13.31 10.54 21.60
CA HIS A 20 -12.41 11.64 21.97
C HIS A 20 -10.92 11.30 21.88
N ASN A 21 -10.54 10.03 22.07
CA ASN A 21 -9.15 9.60 21.97
C ASN A 21 -8.67 9.71 20.52
N LEU A 22 -9.44 9.14 19.58
CA LEU A 22 -9.11 9.20 18.16
C LEU A 22 -9.19 10.62 17.61
N ILE A 23 -10.09 11.47 18.10
CA ILE A 23 -10.11 12.91 17.79
C ILE A 23 -8.78 13.57 18.19
N GLY A 24 -8.29 13.29 19.41
CA GLY A 24 -7.01 13.80 19.89
C GLY A 24 -5.85 13.39 18.99
N LYS A 25 -5.77 12.10 18.64
CA LYS A 25 -4.75 11.58 17.72
C LYS A 25 -4.84 12.21 16.33
N LEU A 26 -6.04 12.35 15.77
CA LEU A 26 -6.26 12.99 14.47
C LEU A 26 -5.78 14.44 14.46
N ARG A 27 -6.02 15.19 15.54
CA ARG A 27 -5.51 16.55 15.69
C ARG A 27 -3.99 16.58 15.68
N GLU A 28 -3.35 15.71 16.47
CA GLU A 28 -1.89 15.59 16.55
C GLU A 28 -1.29 15.19 15.20
N GLY A 29 -1.81 14.14 14.54
CA GLY A 29 -1.35 13.70 13.23
C GLY A 29 -1.46 14.79 12.16
N TRP A 30 -2.54 15.59 12.21
CA TRP A 30 -2.71 16.73 11.31
C TRP A 30 -1.68 17.85 11.58
N GLU A 31 -1.38 18.13 12.85
CA GLU A 31 -0.37 19.11 13.25
C GLU A 31 1.03 18.67 12.79
N VAL A 32 1.40 17.42 13.06
CA VAL A 32 2.65 16.81 12.57
C VAL A 32 2.74 16.92 11.04
N ARG A 33 1.65 16.65 10.31
CA ARG A 33 1.64 16.81 8.86
C ARG A 33 1.93 18.25 8.44
N LEU A 34 1.30 19.24 9.07
CA LEU A 34 1.46 20.65 8.69
C LEU A 34 2.86 21.18 8.98
N GLU A 35 3.53 20.66 10.01
CA GLU A 35 4.90 21.03 10.37
C GLU A 35 5.94 20.47 9.38
N ASN A 36 5.63 19.35 8.73
CA ASN A 36 6.63 18.60 7.95
C ASN A 36 6.35 18.55 6.45
N PHE A 37 5.14 18.88 5.99
CA PHE A 37 4.77 18.84 4.58
C PHE A 37 4.06 20.10 4.09
N PRO A 38 4.23 20.46 2.81
CA PRO A 38 3.42 21.49 2.18
C PRO A 38 1.93 21.18 2.29
N LYS A 39 1.10 22.24 2.21
CA LYS A 39 -0.36 22.13 2.16
C LYS A 39 -0.85 21.61 0.80
N GLU A 40 -0.38 20.43 0.44
CA GLU A 40 -0.78 19.71 -0.78
C GLU A 40 -1.09 18.24 -0.48
N ILE A 41 -1.80 17.62 -1.42
CA ILE A 41 -2.10 16.19 -1.43
C ILE A 41 -2.11 15.69 -2.87
N GLN A 42 -1.54 14.51 -3.10
CA GLN A 42 -1.54 13.87 -4.41
C GLN A 42 -2.70 12.88 -4.52
N PHE A 43 -3.50 13.03 -5.58
CA PHE A 43 -4.55 12.09 -5.96
C PHE A 43 -4.15 11.36 -7.23
N ASP A 44 -3.91 10.06 -7.08
CA ASP A 44 -3.45 9.22 -8.18
C ASP A 44 -4.62 8.45 -8.81
N TYR A 45 -4.68 8.51 -10.13
CA TYR A 45 -5.59 7.73 -10.95
C TYR A 45 -4.72 6.92 -11.90
N PRO A 46 -4.36 5.66 -11.57
CA PRO A 46 -3.33 4.87 -12.26
C PRO A 46 -3.81 4.38 -13.64
N ASN A 47 -4.26 5.29 -14.50
CA ASN A 47 -4.75 5.01 -15.85
C ASN A 47 -3.62 4.90 -16.88
N ARG A 48 -2.39 5.30 -16.52
CA ARG A 48 -1.19 5.12 -17.33
C ARG A 48 -0.19 4.10 -16.76
N THR A 49 -0.56 3.43 -15.67
CA THR A 49 0.14 2.23 -15.18
C THR A 49 -0.53 0.96 -15.73
N LEU A 50 0.23 0.14 -16.45
CA LEU A 50 -0.22 -1.18 -16.87
C LEU A 50 0.08 -2.24 -15.78
N PRO A 51 -0.93 -2.91 -15.19
CA PRO A 51 -0.69 -4.05 -14.33
C PRO A 51 -0.31 -5.30 -15.15
N VAL A 52 0.88 -5.85 -14.89
CA VAL A 52 1.46 -7.00 -15.60
C VAL A 52 1.73 -8.16 -14.64
N THR A 53 1.33 -9.38 -15.01
CA THR A 53 1.67 -10.60 -14.29
C THR A 53 2.72 -11.43 -15.02
N LEU A 54 3.71 -11.95 -14.29
CA LEU A 54 4.74 -12.85 -14.80
C LEU A 54 4.30 -14.31 -14.87
N THR A 55 3.26 -14.69 -14.12
CA THR A 55 2.85 -16.10 -13.97
C THR A 55 1.39 -16.33 -14.38
N GLY A 56 0.73 -15.34 -15.00
CA GLY A 56 -0.71 -15.41 -15.20
C GLY A 56 -1.43 -15.47 -13.86
N SER A 57 -2.33 -16.43 -13.69
CA SER A 57 -3.05 -16.68 -12.43
C SER A 57 -2.34 -17.63 -11.46
N ASP A 58 -1.21 -18.22 -11.86
CA ASP A 58 -0.59 -19.30 -11.11
C ASP A 58 0.18 -18.75 -9.92
N CYS A 59 -0.13 -19.24 -8.72
CA CYS A 59 0.53 -18.87 -7.46
C CYS A 59 0.58 -20.09 -6.53
N SER A 60 1.78 -20.49 -6.10
CA SER A 60 1.97 -21.68 -5.27
C SER A 60 1.54 -21.49 -3.81
N LEU A 61 1.54 -20.25 -3.32
CA LEU A 61 1.19 -19.96 -1.93
C LEU A 61 -0.31 -20.10 -1.64
N ASN A 62 -1.17 -19.78 -2.62
CA ASN A 62 -2.62 -19.79 -2.45
C ASN A 62 -3.07 -19.15 -1.12
N CYS A 63 -2.57 -17.92 -0.88
CA CYS A 63 -2.72 -17.21 0.39
C CYS A 63 -4.19 -17.09 0.79
N ALA A 64 -4.49 -17.15 2.10
CA ALA A 64 -5.85 -17.17 2.62
C ALA A 64 -6.70 -15.96 2.19
N HIS A 65 -6.08 -14.79 2.03
CA HIS A 65 -6.75 -13.52 1.70
C HIS A 65 -6.99 -13.30 0.20
N CYS A 66 -6.22 -13.93 -0.70
CA CYS A 66 -6.30 -13.68 -2.14
C CYS A 66 -6.44 -14.94 -2.99
N GLY A 67 -5.85 -16.07 -2.61
CA GLY A 67 -5.85 -17.30 -3.41
C GLY A 67 -5.39 -17.14 -4.86
N GLY A 68 -4.50 -16.16 -5.14
CA GLY A 68 -4.10 -15.79 -6.51
C GLY A 68 -5.14 -14.97 -7.30
N HIS A 69 -6.28 -14.62 -6.70
CA HIS A 69 -7.37 -13.87 -7.33
C HIS A 69 -6.91 -12.55 -7.96
N TYR A 70 -6.06 -11.78 -7.26
CA TYR A 70 -5.64 -10.46 -7.73
C TYR A 70 -4.81 -10.51 -9.03
N LEU A 71 -4.13 -11.62 -9.29
CA LEU A 71 -3.35 -11.80 -10.52
C LEU A 71 -4.23 -11.93 -11.77
N LYS A 72 -5.49 -12.37 -11.62
CA LYS A 72 -6.44 -12.54 -12.73
C LYS A 72 -6.83 -11.21 -13.38
N GLY A 73 -6.68 -10.10 -12.66
CA GLY A 73 -6.92 -8.76 -13.20
C GLY A 73 -5.71 -8.14 -13.90
N MET A 74 -4.58 -8.84 -13.97
CA MET A 74 -3.33 -8.35 -14.56
C MET A 74 -3.10 -8.95 -15.95
N LYS A 75 -2.44 -8.21 -16.83
CA LYS A 75 -2.13 -8.69 -18.18
C LYS A 75 -0.88 -9.57 -18.18
N PRO A 76 -0.88 -10.77 -18.77
CA PRO A 76 0.34 -11.58 -18.86
C PRO A 76 1.44 -10.87 -19.64
N LEU A 77 2.68 -10.94 -19.15
CA LEU A 77 3.86 -10.34 -19.79
C LEU A 77 4.02 -10.78 -21.26
N THR A 78 3.74 -12.04 -21.54
CA THR A 78 3.84 -12.65 -22.88
C THR A 78 2.76 -12.16 -23.86
N GLU A 79 1.68 -11.56 -23.37
CA GLU A 79 0.54 -11.07 -24.17
C GLU A 79 0.58 -9.56 -24.40
N LEU A 80 1.66 -8.90 -23.96
CA LEU A 80 1.81 -7.46 -24.10
C LEU A 80 1.99 -7.08 -25.58
N LYS A 81 1.09 -6.20 -26.04
CA LYS A 81 1.09 -5.58 -27.36
C LYS A 81 0.67 -4.12 -27.17
N ASN A 82 1.25 -3.21 -27.95
CA ASN A 82 0.96 -1.78 -27.97
C ASN A 82 1.00 -1.14 -26.57
N LEU A 83 2.16 -0.63 -26.17
CA LEU A 83 2.40 -0.09 -24.82
C LEU A 83 2.53 1.45 -24.80
N GLU A 84 2.15 2.13 -25.88
CA GLU A 84 2.36 3.58 -26.05
C GLU A 84 1.53 4.42 -25.07
N ASP A 85 0.34 3.95 -24.69
CA ASP A 85 -0.56 4.67 -23.77
C ASP A 85 -0.05 4.67 -22.31
N TYR A 86 0.87 3.76 -21.98
CA TYR A 86 1.36 3.55 -20.61
C TYR A 86 2.72 4.22 -20.37
N SER A 87 2.81 5.03 -19.32
CA SER A 87 4.07 5.61 -18.82
C SER A 87 4.75 4.72 -17.78
N SER A 88 4.03 3.75 -17.21
CA SER A 88 4.60 2.80 -16.26
C SER A 88 3.99 1.41 -16.32
N CYS A 89 4.67 0.45 -15.69
CA CYS A 89 4.15 -0.89 -15.43
C CYS A 89 4.22 -1.21 -13.93
N LEU A 90 3.14 -1.78 -13.40
CA LEU A 90 3.12 -2.46 -12.11
C LEU A 90 3.26 -3.95 -12.38
N ILE A 91 4.42 -4.52 -12.12
CA ILE A 91 4.73 -5.91 -12.43
C ILE A 91 4.70 -6.74 -11.14
N SER A 92 3.99 -7.85 -11.18
CA SER A 92 3.91 -8.81 -10.08
C SER A 92 3.79 -10.24 -10.64
N GLY A 93 3.56 -11.21 -9.79
CA GLY A 93 3.30 -12.59 -10.17
C GLY A 93 2.98 -13.43 -8.95
N GLY A 94 2.61 -14.67 -9.19
CA GLY A 94 2.43 -15.65 -8.14
C GLY A 94 3.75 -15.95 -7.45
N CYS A 95 3.67 -16.08 -6.14
CA CYS A 95 4.80 -16.46 -5.32
C CYS A 95 5.02 -17.98 -5.42
N SER A 96 6.29 -18.36 -5.49
CA SER A 96 6.78 -19.71 -5.23
C SER A 96 6.54 -20.10 -3.76
N ARG A 97 6.77 -21.39 -3.43
CA ARG A 97 6.68 -21.89 -2.04
C ARG A 97 7.67 -21.22 -1.08
N ASP A 98 8.70 -20.56 -1.61
CA ASP A 98 9.68 -19.79 -0.84
C ASP A 98 9.32 -18.31 -0.72
N GLY A 99 8.14 -17.90 -1.19
CA GLY A 99 7.67 -16.53 -1.11
C GLY A 99 8.27 -15.59 -2.14
N LYS A 100 8.97 -16.11 -3.16
CA LYS A 100 9.60 -15.30 -4.22
C LYS A 100 8.72 -15.23 -5.46
N VAL A 101 8.62 -14.06 -6.08
CA VAL A 101 8.08 -13.89 -7.45
C VAL A 101 9.21 -14.17 -8.46
N PRO A 102 8.98 -14.86 -9.61
CA PRO A 102 10.04 -15.29 -10.51
C PRO A 102 10.65 -14.17 -11.37
N ILE A 103 10.86 -12.97 -10.80
CA ILE A 103 11.34 -11.76 -11.48
C ILE A 103 12.63 -12.01 -12.26
N LEU A 104 13.57 -12.75 -11.65
CA LEU A 104 14.89 -13.01 -12.23
C LEU A 104 14.83 -13.78 -13.55
N GLY A 105 13.85 -14.69 -13.68
CA GLY A 105 13.63 -15.46 -14.91
C GLY A 105 13.11 -14.62 -16.07
N PHE A 106 12.58 -13.43 -15.78
CA PHE A 106 12.01 -12.49 -16.76
C PHE A 106 12.79 -11.16 -16.83
N ALA A 107 14.00 -11.10 -16.27
CA ALA A 107 14.73 -9.84 -16.13
C ALA A 107 14.99 -9.17 -17.49
N GLN A 108 15.27 -9.96 -18.54
CA GLN A 108 15.52 -9.41 -19.87
C GLN A 108 14.24 -8.85 -20.48
N GLU A 109 13.11 -9.54 -20.36
CA GLU A 109 11.81 -9.11 -20.84
C GLU A 109 11.33 -7.86 -20.10
N ILE A 110 11.52 -7.80 -18.78
CA ILE A 110 11.22 -6.59 -17.97
C ILE A 110 12.13 -5.44 -18.40
N GLY A 111 13.43 -5.70 -18.63
CA GLY A 111 14.36 -4.72 -19.16
C GLY A 111 13.92 -4.14 -20.52
N ASN A 112 13.39 -4.99 -21.41
CA ASN A 112 12.84 -4.56 -22.69
C ASN A 112 11.58 -3.70 -22.52
N LEU A 113 10.73 -3.98 -21.51
CA LEU A 113 9.58 -3.13 -21.19
C LEU A 113 9.97 -1.75 -20.66
N LYS A 114 11.08 -1.67 -19.91
CA LYS A 114 11.55 -0.44 -19.26
C LYS A 114 11.85 0.67 -20.25
N GLY A 115 12.03 0.41 -21.55
CA GLY A 115 12.34 1.40 -22.62
C GLY A 115 11.54 2.71 -22.59
N GLY A 116 11.90 3.62 -21.67
CA GLY A 116 11.23 4.87 -21.33
C GLY A 116 10.09 4.79 -20.28
N LYS A 117 9.75 3.62 -19.73
CA LYS A 117 8.63 3.44 -18.76
C LYS A 117 9.14 3.21 -17.35
N ALA A 118 8.47 3.78 -16.36
CA ALA A 118 8.76 3.50 -14.96
C ALA A 118 8.26 2.11 -14.57
N ILE A 119 9.06 1.34 -13.84
CA ILE A 119 8.74 -0.02 -13.42
C ILE A 119 8.62 -0.08 -11.90
N ASN A 120 7.42 -0.40 -11.43
CA ASN A 120 7.13 -0.73 -10.04
C ASN A 120 6.93 -2.24 -9.90
N LEU A 121 7.72 -2.92 -9.07
CA LEU A 121 7.60 -4.36 -8.83
C LEU A 121 6.99 -4.69 -7.47
N HIS A 122 6.22 -5.76 -7.41
CA HIS A 122 6.06 -6.57 -6.20
C HIS A 122 6.97 -7.80 -6.33
N SER A 123 8.02 -7.88 -5.52
CA SER A 123 9.07 -8.90 -5.65
C SER A 123 8.80 -10.20 -4.90
N GLY A 124 7.94 -10.17 -3.87
CA GLY A 124 8.00 -11.16 -2.81
C GLY A 124 9.34 -11.09 -2.06
N LEU A 125 9.70 -12.15 -1.35
CA LEU A 125 10.97 -12.27 -0.62
C LEU A 125 12.15 -12.37 -1.60
N VAL A 126 13.29 -11.78 -1.22
CA VAL A 126 14.50 -11.76 -2.03
C VAL A 126 15.74 -11.86 -1.16
N ASP A 127 16.82 -12.37 -1.75
CA ASP A 127 18.16 -12.29 -1.19
C ASP A 127 18.94 -11.12 -1.82
N GLU A 128 20.16 -10.89 -1.35
CA GLU A 128 21.03 -9.80 -1.83
C GLU A 128 21.33 -9.88 -3.34
N GLU A 129 21.52 -11.08 -3.90
CA GLU A 129 21.76 -11.24 -5.34
C GLU A 129 20.48 -10.92 -6.14
N GLY A 130 19.33 -11.42 -5.69
CA GLY A 130 18.04 -11.12 -6.26
C GLY A 130 17.72 -9.62 -6.22
N ALA A 131 18.03 -8.95 -5.11
CA ALA A 131 17.83 -7.51 -4.95
C ALA A 131 18.65 -6.70 -5.96
N LYS A 132 19.93 -7.04 -6.19
CA LYS A 132 20.78 -6.41 -7.20
C LYS A 132 20.22 -6.55 -8.62
N LYS A 133 19.77 -7.75 -8.97
CA LYS A 133 19.16 -8.01 -10.28
C LYS A 133 17.85 -7.25 -10.45
N ILE A 134 17.01 -7.20 -9.42
CA ILE A 134 15.78 -6.40 -9.40
C ILE A 134 16.08 -4.91 -9.65
N ALA A 135 17.11 -4.36 -9.00
CA ALA A 135 17.51 -2.97 -9.18
C ALA A 135 17.94 -2.62 -10.61
N SER A 136 18.41 -3.60 -11.39
CA SER A 136 18.74 -3.36 -12.80
C SER A 136 17.52 -3.20 -13.71
N VAL A 137 16.34 -3.67 -13.28
CA VAL A 137 15.12 -3.72 -14.12
C VAL A 137 13.95 -2.91 -13.55
N ALA A 138 14.03 -2.43 -12.31
CA ALA A 138 12.98 -1.69 -11.63
C ALA A 138 13.42 -0.28 -11.23
N ASP A 139 12.46 0.62 -11.07
CA ASP A 139 12.67 1.97 -10.52
C ASP A 139 12.25 2.02 -9.05
N VAL A 140 11.23 1.26 -8.69
CA VAL A 140 10.74 1.12 -7.31
C VAL A 140 10.24 -0.30 -7.05
N VAL A 141 10.33 -0.73 -5.78
CA VAL A 141 9.65 -1.94 -5.32
C VAL A 141 8.59 -1.57 -4.29
N SER A 142 7.35 -1.98 -4.56
CA SER A 142 6.26 -2.03 -3.60
C SER A 142 6.36 -3.34 -2.83
N PHE A 143 6.92 -3.28 -1.62
CA PHE A 143 7.24 -4.49 -0.84
C PHE A 143 6.20 -4.73 0.25
N ASP A 144 5.47 -5.84 0.19
CA ASP A 144 4.56 -6.24 1.27
C ASP A 144 5.37 -6.58 2.53
N PHE A 145 5.36 -5.71 3.53
CA PHE A 145 6.19 -5.83 4.73
C PHE A 145 5.37 -6.42 5.89
N ILE A 146 5.61 -7.69 6.20
CA ILE A 146 4.90 -8.42 7.26
C ILE A 146 5.87 -8.70 8.40
N TYR A 147 5.55 -8.22 9.60
CA TYR A 147 6.39 -8.39 10.78
C TYR A 147 5.72 -9.26 11.86
N ASN A 148 5.19 -10.41 11.46
CA ASN A 148 4.57 -11.36 12.38
C ASN A 148 4.54 -12.79 11.80
N ASP A 149 5.13 -13.75 12.51
CA ASP A 149 5.29 -15.14 12.04
C ASP A 149 3.96 -15.85 11.84
N ASP A 150 2.97 -15.57 12.70
CA ASP A 150 1.65 -16.17 12.62
C ASP A 150 0.90 -15.68 11.38
N VAL A 151 1.01 -14.39 11.04
CA VAL A 151 0.41 -13.84 9.81
C VAL A 151 1.08 -14.46 8.58
N ILE A 152 2.41 -14.57 8.56
CA ILE A 152 3.16 -15.18 7.46
C ILE A 152 2.73 -16.64 7.27
N LYS A 153 2.69 -17.41 8.36
CA LYS A 153 2.34 -18.83 8.31
C LYS A 153 0.86 -19.07 7.97
N LYS A 154 -0.06 -18.34 8.58
CA LYS A 154 -1.51 -18.60 8.45
C LYS A 154 -2.13 -17.92 7.24
N VAL A 155 -1.70 -16.70 6.91
CA VAL A 155 -2.22 -15.97 5.73
C VAL A 155 -1.47 -16.35 4.47
N TYR A 156 -0.14 -16.23 4.46
CA TYR A 156 0.67 -16.51 3.27
C TYR A 156 0.97 -17.99 3.07
N LYS A 157 0.70 -18.85 4.08
CA LYS A 157 0.98 -20.29 4.03
C LYS A 157 2.47 -20.57 3.77
N LEU A 158 3.31 -19.69 4.30
CA LEU A 158 4.73 -19.65 4.02
C LEU A 158 5.52 -20.11 5.25
N ASN A 159 6.46 -21.04 5.04
CA ASN A 159 7.38 -21.51 6.09
C ASN A 159 8.58 -20.55 6.22
N LYS A 160 8.27 -19.30 6.56
CA LYS A 160 9.21 -18.18 6.73
C LYS A 160 8.86 -17.38 7.98
N GLY A 161 9.83 -16.64 8.49
CA GLY A 161 9.64 -15.75 9.63
C GLY A 161 9.67 -14.28 9.24
N LYS A 162 9.30 -13.42 10.18
CA LYS A 162 9.35 -11.96 10.05
C LYS A 162 10.76 -11.44 9.71
N GLU A 163 11.81 -12.13 10.14
CA GLU A 163 13.19 -11.73 9.84
C GLU A 163 13.54 -11.95 8.36
N ASP A 164 12.92 -12.93 7.66
CA ASP A 164 13.08 -13.07 6.20
C ASP A 164 12.55 -11.83 5.44
N TYR A 165 11.50 -11.18 5.97
CA TYR A 165 10.97 -9.92 5.42
C TYR A 165 11.89 -8.74 5.72
N VAL A 166 12.49 -8.69 6.91
CA VAL A 166 13.50 -7.68 7.27
C VAL A 166 14.73 -7.80 6.36
N ASP A 167 15.25 -9.01 6.18
CA ASP A 167 16.41 -9.28 5.34
C ASP A 167 16.14 -8.93 3.87
N SER A 168 14.96 -9.29 3.35
CA SER A 168 14.53 -8.92 1.99
C SER A 168 14.43 -7.40 1.82
N TYR A 169 13.81 -6.72 2.78
CA TYR A 169 13.65 -5.27 2.75
C TYR A 169 15.00 -4.53 2.76
N LEU A 170 15.91 -4.94 3.66
CA LEU A 170 17.25 -4.38 3.75
C LEU A 170 18.09 -4.69 2.51
N SER A 171 17.95 -5.88 1.92
CA SER A 171 18.63 -6.26 0.69
C SER A 171 18.20 -5.37 -0.48
N LEU A 172 16.89 -5.16 -0.65
CA LEU A 172 16.35 -4.28 -1.69
C LEU A 172 16.81 -2.83 -1.51
N ARG A 173 16.65 -2.27 -0.30
CA ARG A 173 16.93 -0.85 -0.04
C ARG A 173 18.37 -0.40 -0.28
N LYS A 174 19.33 -1.32 -0.29
CA LYS A 174 20.72 -0.99 -0.66
C LYS A 174 20.85 -0.55 -2.12
N HIS A 175 19.92 -0.96 -2.99
CA HIS A 175 20.07 -0.84 -4.45
C HIS A 175 19.01 0.02 -5.14
N LEU A 176 17.82 0.18 -4.55
CA LEU A 176 16.75 1.01 -5.12
C LEU A 176 15.74 1.50 -4.07
N LYS A 177 14.85 2.42 -4.46
CA LYS A 177 13.73 2.90 -3.62
C LYS A 177 12.78 1.73 -3.33
N VAL A 178 12.45 1.56 -2.06
CA VAL A 178 11.48 0.55 -1.61
C VAL A 178 10.38 1.22 -0.81
N VAL A 179 9.13 0.95 -1.17
CA VAL A 179 7.94 1.45 -0.50
C VAL A 179 7.28 0.28 0.22
N PRO A 180 7.48 0.11 1.54
CA PRO A 180 6.75 -0.88 2.31
C PRO A 180 5.25 -0.68 2.18
N HIS A 181 4.55 -1.79 1.94
CA HIS A 181 3.10 -1.89 1.92
C HIS A 181 2.66 -2.67 3.15
N ILE A 182 1.83 -2.04 3.99
CA ILE A 182 1.16 -2.69 5.11
C ILE A 182 -0.31 -2.85 4.76
N CYS A 183 -0.77 -4.10 4.71
CA CYS A 183 -2.19 -4.42 4.52
C CYS A 183 -2.89 -4.47 5.87
N ILE A 184 -3.59 -3.40 6.24
CA ILE A 184 -4.25 -3.28 7.53
C ILE A 184 -5.43 -4.27 7.60
N GLY A 185 -5.45 -5.07 8.67
CA GLY A 185 -6.45 -6.11 8.89
C GLY A 185 -6.23 -7.36 8.05
N LEU A 186 -5.01 -7.61 7.54
CA LEU A 186 -4.73 -8.74 6.64
C LEU A 186 -5.13 -10.09 7.25
N TYR A 187 -4.98 -10.24 8.56
CA TYR A 187 -5.41 -11.41 9.31
C TYR A 187 -6.89 -11.27 9.69
N LYS A 188 -7.79 -11.63 8.77
CA LYS A 188 -9.25 -11.72 9.03
C LYS A 188 -9.90 -10.42 9.53
N GLY A 189 -9.31 -9.27 9.19
CA GLY A 189 -9.76 -7.97 9.65
C GLY A 189 -9.21 -7.53 11.01
N GLU A 190 -8.49 -8.39 11.72
CA GLU A 190 -7.89 -8.06 13.02
C GLU A 190 -6.62 -7.23 12.85
N ILE A 191 -6.50 -6.20 13.69
CA ILE A 191 -5.32 -5.33 13.76
C ILE A 191 -4.54 -5.67 15.03
N PHE A 192 -3.29 -6.10 14.87
CA PHE A 192 -2.41 -6.39 16.01
C PHE A 192 -0.93 -6.32 15.63
N TRP A 193 -0.59 -6.81 14.44
CA TRP A 193 0.80 -6.92 13.98
C TRP A 193 1.26 -5.65 13.23
N GLU A 194 0.32 -4.84 12.74
CA GLU A 194 0.59 -3.63 11.98
C GLU A 194 1.40 -2.63 12.82
N TYR A 195 1.06 -2.47 14.10
CA TYR A 195 1.82 -1.61 15.02
C TYR A 195 3.26 -2.10 15.21
N GLN A 196 3.47 -3.43 15.30
CA GLN A 196 4.81 -4.00 15.41
C GLN A 196 5.62 -3.77 14.12
N ALA A 197 4.97 -3.88 12.96
CA ALA A 197 5.59 -3.56 11.68
C ALA A 197 5.98 -2.07 11.59
N LEU A 198 5.16 -1.16 12.08
CA LEU A 198 5.48 0.28 12.12
C LEU A 198 6.70 0.57 13.01
N GLU A 199 6.74 0.03 14.23
CA GLU A 199 7.90 0.23 15.11
C GLU A 199 9.17 -0.36 14.48
N LYS A 200 9.07 -1.53 13.83
CA LYS A 200 10.22 -2.12 13.14
C LYS A 200 10.68 -1.26 11.95
N LEU A 201 9.77 -0.76 11.13
CA LEU A 201 10.11 0.11 10.00
C LEU A 201 10.72 1.45 10.46
N LYS A 202 10.36 1.96 11.64
CA LYS A 202 11.02 3.13 12.24
C LYS A 202 12.49 2.86 12.53
N GLU A 203 12.82 1.69 13.07
CA GLU A 203 14.23 1.29 13.30
C GLU A 203 15.00 1.18 11.99
N LEU A 204 14.38 0.61 10.96
CA LEU A 204 15.04 0.34 9.68
C LEU A 204 15.15 1.58 8.77
N GLY A 205 14.27 2.56 8.96
CA GLY A 205 14.12 3.76 8.13
C GLY A 205 13.34 3.49 6.84
N VAL A 206 12.52 4.45 6.42
CA VAL A 206 11.59 4.35 5.28
C VAL A 206 11.57 5.63 4.44
N ASP A 207 11.64 5.50 3.11
CA ASP A 207 11.56 6.64 2.19
C ASP A 207 10.10 7.08 1.95
N ALA A 208 9.17 6.13 1.97
CA ALA A 208 7.73 6.33 1.95
C ALA A 208 7.04 5.10 2.54
N LEU A 209 5.79 5.22 2.98
CA LEU A 209 5.00 4.12 3.53
C LEU A 209 3.62 4.08 2.87
N SER A 210 3.20 2.91 2.40
CA SER A 210 1.90 2.71 1.76
C SER A 210 1.02 1.80 2.60
N PHE A 211 -0.22 2.23 2.82
CA PHE A 211 -1.25 1.41 3.43
C PHE A 211 -2.25 0.93 2.40
N ILE A 212 -2.63 -0.34 2.52
CA ILE A 212 -3.82 -0.91 1.88
C ILE A 212 -4.68 -1.53 2.98
N VAL A 213 -5.92 -1.86 2.66
CA VAL A 213 -6.86 -2.44 3.64
C VAL A 213 -7.35 -3.77 3.11
N PHE A 214 -7.41 -4.76 4.00
CA PHE A 214 -7.96 -6.07 3.71
C PHE A 214 -9.36 -5.97 3.06
N VAL A 215 -9.55 -6.75 1.99
CA VAL A 215 -10.81 -6.90 1.27
C VAL A 215 -11.18 -8.38 1.31
N PRO A 216 -12.32 -8.75 1.91
CA PRO A 216 -12.85 -10.11 1.84
C PRO A 216 -13.12 -10.49 0.39
N THR A 217 -12.22 -11.29 -0.18
CA THR A 217 -12.25 -11.61 -1.61
C THR A 217 -13.06 -12.87 -1.83
N LYS A 218 -14.11 -12.78 -2.65
CA LYS A 218 -14.99 -13.91 -2.94
C LYS A 218 -14.19 -15.12 -3.45
N GLY A 219 -14.46 -16.29 -2.89
CA GLY A 219 -13.81 -17.54 -3.28
C GLY A 219 -12.43 -17.75 -2.66
N THR A 220 -12.04 -16.94 -1.68
CA THR A 220 -10.84 -17.14 -0.86
C THR A 220 -11.21 -17.69 0.51
N GLU A 221 -10.21 -18.15 1.28
CA GLU A 221 -10.43 -18.67 2.63
C GLU A 221 -11.01 -17.60 3.57
N PHE A 222 -10.65 -16.34 3.37
CA PHE A 222 -11.16 -15.21 4.16
C PHE A 222 -12.33 -14.47 3.48
N ALA A 223 -13.06 -15.11 2.58
CA ALA A 223 -14.17 -14.48 1.85
C ALA A 223 -15.31 -13.99 2.76
N GLU A 224 -15.56 -14.69 3.87
CA GLU A 224 -16.66 -14.40 4.81
C GLU A 224 -16.21 -13.57 6.03
N GLU A 225 -14.92 -13.23 6.10
CA GLU A 225 -14.39 -12.36 7.16
C GLU A 225 -14.81 -10.91 6.91
N LYS A 226 -14.68 -10.05 7.93
CA LYS A 226 -15.00 -8.62 7.80
C LYS A 226 -13.72 -7.80 7.67
N PRO A 227 -13.71 -6.71 6.88
CA PRO A 227 -12.61 -5.76 6.94
C PRO A 227 -12.62 -5.03 8.29
N PRO A 228 -11.48 -4.49 8.74
CA PRO A 228 -11.45 -3.61 9.92
C PRO A 228 -12.35 -2.39 9.68
N SER A 229 -12.95 -1.84 10.73
CA SER A 229 -13.73 -0.62 10.61
C SER A 229 -12.86 0.56 10.13
N PRO A 230 -13.43 1.57 9.45
CA PRO A 230 -12.65 2.74 9.05
C PRO A 230 -11.93 3.43 10.23
N LEU A 231 -12.49 3.44 11.44
CA LEU A 231 -11.85 4.07 12.60
C LEU A 231 -10.61 3.30 13.06
N GLU A 232 -10.69 1.97 13.09
CA GLU A 232 -9.54 1.11 13.41
C GLU A 232 -8.40 1.29 12.39
N VAL A 233 -8.73 1.39 11.10
CA VAL A 233 -7.73 1.69 10.06
C VAL A 233 -7.10 3.06 10.26
N ILE A 234 -7.91 4.06 10.64
CA ILE A 234 -7.44 5.43 10.86
C ILE A 234 -6.54 5.53 12.09
N ASP A 235 -6.80 4.75 13.13
CA ASP A 235 -5.92 4.68 14.31
C ASP A 235 -4.50 4.23 13.93
N VAL A 236 -4.39 3.24 13.04
CA VAL A 236 -3.08 2.80 12.49
C VAL A 236 -2.43 3.89 11.66
N ILE A 237 -3.18 4.52 10.74
CA ILE A 237 -2.63 5.55 9.84
C ILE A 237 -2.16 6.78 10.62
N VAL A 238 -2.94 7.26 11.59
CA VAL A 238 -2.56 8.43 12.38
C VAL A 238 -1.38 8.14 13.29
N ARG A 239 -1.31 6.93 13.86
CA ARG A 239 -0.13 6.47 14.61
C ARG A 239 1.10 6.46 13.72
N ALA A 240 0.98 6.01 12.47
CA ALA A 240 2.08 6.06 11.51
C ALA A 240 2.49 7.50 11.18
N ARG A 241 1.55 8.43 10.98
CA ARG A 241 1.89 9.86 10.77
C ARG A 241 2.72 10.42 11.92
N ILE A 242 2.31 10.18 13.16
CA ILE A 242 3.03 10.63 14.36
C ILE A 242 4.42 9.98 14.44
N LEU A 243 4.51 8.68 14.12
CA LEU A 243 5.74 7.92 14.19
C LEU A 243 6.76 8.30 13.10
N PHE A 244 6.25 8.70 11.93
CA PHE A 244 7.02 9.04 10.74
C PHE A 244 6.72 10.48 10.28
N PRO A 245 7.14 11.50 11.05
CA PRO A 245 6.73 12.89 10.82
C PRO A 245 7.16 13.42 9.45
N LYS A 246 8.30 12.96 8.92
CA LYS A 246 8.90 13.42 7.65
C LYS A 246 8.75 12.43 6.49
N THR A 247 8.15 11.27 6.72
CA THR A 247 7.99 10.26 5.67
C THR A 247 6.65 10.43 4.96
N PRO A 248 6.62 10.47 3.61
CA PRO A 248 5.39 10.43 2.86
C PRO A 248 4.55 9.18 3.17
N ILE A 249 3.27 9.36 3.49
CA ILE A 249 2.33 8.26 3.78
C ILE A 249 1.24 8.24 2.72
N TYR A 250 1.01 7.06 2.16
CA TYR A 250 0.07 6.83 1.08
C TYR A 250 -1.07 5.92 1.55
N LEU A 251 -2.28 6.18 1.05
CA LEU A 251 -3.38 5.22 1.11
C LEU A 251 -3.63 4.69 -0.31
N GLY A 252 -3.17 3.45 -0.54
CA GLY A 252 -3.18 2.75 -1.81
C GLY A 252 -4.56 2.30 -2.28
N CYS A 253 -4.63 1.76 -3.50
CA CYS A 253 -5.88 1.48 -4.20
C CYS A 253 -6.70 0.33 -3.62
N MET A 254 -6.06 -0.66 -2.98
CA MET A 254 -6.71 -1.83 -2.41
C MET A 254 -7.30 -1.49 -1.04
N ARG A 255 -8.62 -1.31 -1.00
CA ARG A 255 -9.44 -1.14 0.20
C ARG A 255 -10.91 -1.38 -0.16
N PRO A 256 -11.79 -1.76 0.79
CA PRO A 256 -13.20 -2.01 0.51
C PRO A 256 -13.85 -0.83 -0.24
N LYS A 257 -14.79 -1.12 -1.14
CA LYS A 257 -15.43 -0.11 -2.03
C LYS A 257 -16.67 0.51 -1.38
N GLY A 258 -17.32 1.43 -2.08
CA GLY A 258 -18.63 1.96 -1.69
C GLY A 258 -18.58 2.88 -0.47
N SER A 259 -19.56 2.73 0.42
CA SER A 259 -19.72 3.54 1.64
C SER A 259 -18.46 3.53 2.52
N TYR A 260 -17.74 2.40 2.54
CA TYR A 260 -16.48 2.28 3.29
C TYR A 260 -15.46 3.36 2.93
N ARG A 261 -15.21 3.60 1.63
CA ARG A 261 -14.26 4.65 1.20
C ARG A 261 -14.78 6.06 1.45
N ASN A 262 -16.10 6.26 1.38
CA ASN A 262 -16.70 7.56 1.70
C ASN A 262 -16.52 7.95 3.17
N ILE A 263 -16.19 6.99 4.04
CA ILE A 263 -15.83 7.21 5.43
C ILE A 263 -14.30 7.24 5.60
N LEU A 264 -13.60 6.22 5.09
CA LEU A 264 -12.16 6.08 5.29
C LEU A 264 -11.35 7.21 4.63
N ASP A 265 -11.63 7.53 3.36
CA ASP A 265 -10.83 8.48 2.60
C ASP A 265 -10.80 9.89 3.23
N PRO A 266 -11.92 10.53 3.62
CA PRO A 266 -11.87 11.83 4.30
C PRO A 266 -11.12 11.76 5.64
N LEU A 267 -11.31 10.69 6.42
CA LEU A 267 -10.57 10.52 7.67
C LEU A 267 -9.08 10.34 7.42
N ALA A 268 -8.67 9.67 6.34
CA ALA A 268 -7.27 9.48 5.99
C ALA A 268 -6.61 10.81 5.62
N VAL A 269 -7.32 11.68 4.89
CA VAL A 269 -6.85 13.06 4.63
C VAL A 269 -6.65 13.81 5.95
N LEU A 270 -7.59 13.71 6.90
CA LEU A 270 -7.45 14.30 8.24
C LEU A 270 -6.29 13.70 9.05
N ALA A 271 -6.06 12.39 8.93
CA ALA A 271 -4.93 11.70 9.55
C ALA A 271 -3.57 12.10 8.95
N GLY A 272 -3.56 12.88 7.87
CA GLY A 272 -2.36 13.48 7.31
C GLY A 272 -1.67 12.61 6.26
N VAL A 273 -2.39 11.77 5.50
CA VAL A 273 -1.82 11.11 4.32
C VAL A 273 -1.40 12.15 3.26
N ASN A 274 -0.29 11.89 2.57
CA ASN A 274 0.21 12.75 1.49
C ASN A 274 -0.34 12.36 0.12
N LYS A 275 -0.76 11.10 -0.04
CA LYS A 275 -1.22 10.55 -1.31
C LYS A 275 -2.42 9.63 -1.10
N LEU A 276 -3.40 9.72 -1.98
CA LEU A 276 -4.59 8.87 -1.98
C LEU A 276 -4.87 8.35 -3.39
N VAL A 277 -4.86 7.03 -3.57
CA VAL A 277 -5.09 6.42 -4.88
C VAL A 277 -6.58 6.17 -5.09
N ILE A 278 -7.11 6.67 -6.21
CA ILE A 278 -8.53 6.63 -6.60
C ILE A 278 -9.40 7.10 -5.42
N PRO A 279 -9.32 8.40 -5.06
CA PRO A 279 -10.04 8.94 -3.91
C PRO A 279 -11.55 8.93 -4.15
N ALA A 280 -12.31 8.51 -3.14
CA ALA A 280 -13.75 8.67 -3.12
C ALA A 280 -14.16 10.17 -3.11
N PRO A 281 -15.38 10.52 -3.55
CA PRO A 281 -15.85 11.91 -3.52
C PRO A 281 -15.63 12.61 -2.18
N LYS A 282 -15.93 11.95 -1.07
CA LYS A 282 -15.76 12.53 0.26
C LYS A 282 -14.30 12.79 0.65
N GLY A 283 -13.35 11.97 0.19
CA GLY A 283 -11.92 12.23 0.38
C GLY A 283 -11.47 13.51 -0.34
N ARG A 284 -11.98 13.75 -1.56
CA ARG A 284 -11.68 14.97 -2.33
C ARG A 284 -12.28 16.21 -1.65
N GLU A 285 -13.55 16.14 -1.27
CA GLU A 285 -14.23 17.22 -0.54
C GLU A 285 -13.50 17.58 0.76
N MET A 286 -12.97 16.59 1.49
CA MET A 286 -12.21 16.84 2.71
C MET A 286 -10.90 17.59 2.45
N ALA A 287 -10.15 17.20 1.42
CA ALA A 287 -8.93 17.91 1.03
C ALA A 287 -9.21 19.38 0.67
N GLU A 288 -10.31 19.64 -0.04
CA GLU A 288 -10.76 21.00 -0.37
C GLU A 288 -11.13 21.80 0.89
N LYS A 289 -11.89 21.21 1.81
CA LYS A 289 -12.26 21.83 3.10
C LYS A 289 -11.06 22.17 3.97
N LEU A 290 -10.00 21.37 3.89
CA LEU A 290 -8.73 21.60 4.59
C LEU A 290 -7.81 22.59 3.87
N GLY A 291 -8.23 23.11 2.71
CA GLY A 291 -7.49 24.08 1.91
C GLY A 291 -6.21 23.49 1.30
N LEU A 292 -6.23 22.21 0.91
CA LEU A 292 -5.07 21.56 0.30
C LEU A 292 -5.02 21.82 -1.20
N SER A 293 -3.82 22.11 -1.71
CA SER A 293 -3.54 22.08 -3.14
C SER A 293 -3.58 20.62 -3.63
N ILE A 294 -4.47 20.31 -4.56
CA ILE A 294 -4.61 18.96 -5.10
C ILE A 294 -3.67 18.81 -6.30
N LYS A 295 -2.71 17.87 -6.20
CA LYS A 295 -1.90 17.38 -7.31
C LYS A 295 -2.55 16.12 -7.89
N ARG A 296 -2.47 15.94 -9.20
CA ARG A 296 -3.00 14.74 -9.88
C ARG A 296 -1.87 13.96 -10.51
N GLY A 297 -1.79 12.66 -10.21
CA GLY A 297 -0.87 11.73 -10.86
C GLY A 297 -1.63 10.66 -11.65
N SER A 298 -0.94 10.08 -12.63
CA SER A 298 -1.46 9.02 -13.51
C SER A 298 -0.87 7.64 -13.21
N GLU A 299 -0.04 7.53 -12.18
CA GLU A 299 0.76 6.36 -11.85
C GLU A 299 0.29 5.65 -10.56
N CYS A 300 0.82 4.45 -10.29
CA CYS A 300 0.54 3.68 -9.07
C CYS A 300 1.28 4.24 -7.83
N CYS A 301 0.84 3.88 -6.61
CA CYS A 301 1.30 4.45 -5.33
C CYS A 301 2.81 4.38 -5.03
N GLY A 302 3.56 3.52 -5.70
CA GLY A 302 5.03 3.46 -5.54
C GLY A 302 5.80 4.47 -6.39
N LEU A 303 5.15 5.03 -7.42
CA LEU A 303 5.73 5.97 -8.36
C LEU A 303 5.34 7.40 -7.98
N ASP A 304 6.15 8.37 -8.38
CA ASP A 304 5.93 9.80 -8.10
C ASP A 304 5.20 10.49 -9.25
#